data_AF-A0A2W5QDZ6-F1
#
_entry.id   AF-A0A2W5QDZ6-F1
#
_cell.length_a   1.000
_cell.length_b   1.000
_cell.length_c   1.000
_cell.angle_alpha   90.00
_cell.angle_beta   90.00
_cell.angle_gamma   90.00
#
_symmetry.space_group_name_H-M   'P 1'
#
loop_
_entity.id
_entity.type
_entity.pdbx_description
1 polymer ?
#
loop_
_entity_poly.entity_id
_entity_poly.type
_entity_poly.pdbx_seq_one_letter_code
_entity_poly.pdbx_strand_id
1 'polypeptide(L)' 'MLTIAQKAQILSKAGLGVALPQEHAPLAEWEHRVEESYVAYTAARAARSLREAETARQAEMLRRMAWSNATL' A
#
# COMPACT_ATOMS: atom_id res chain seq x y z
N MET A 1 -7.70 15.28 -4.53
CA MET A 1 -6.96 14.22 -5.25
C MET A 1 -5.48 14.52 -5.18
N LEU A 2 -4.62 13.50 -5.09
CA LEU A 2 -3.16 13.67 -5.18
C LEU A 2 -2.75 13.99 -6.62
N THR A 3 -1.74 14.83 -6.78
CA THR A 3 -1.14 15.13 -8.09
C THR A 3 -0.24 13.96 -8.56
N ILE A 4 0.08 13.91 -9.85
CA ILE A 4 1.02 12.91 -10.41
C ILE A 4 2.37 12.96 -9.69
N ALA A 5 2.91 14.15 -9.46
CA ALA A 5 4.18 14.33 -8.76
C ALA A 5 4.13 13.75 -7.32
N GLN A 6 3.02 13.95 -6.61
CA GLN A 6 2.84 13.39 -5.27
C GLN A 6 2.74 11.86 -5.30
N LYS A 7 2.01 11.29 -6.28
CA LYS A 7 1.91 9.84 -6.47
C LYS A 7 3.27 9.23 -6.79
N ALA A 8 4.04 9.83 -7.70
CA ALA A 8 5.40 9.41 -8.03
C ALA A 8 6.34 9.44 -6.81
N GLN A 9 6.23 10.48 -5.96
CA GLN A 9 7.00 10.56 -4.73
C GLN A 9 6.65 9.45 -3.74
N ILE A 10 5.36 9.12 -3.59
CA ILE A 10 4.92 8.00 -2.72
C ILE A 10 5.46 6.67 -3.25
N LEU A 11 5.36 6.44 -4.56
CA LEU A 11 5.87 5.23 -5.20
C LEU A 11 7.39 5.09 -5.02
N SER A 12 8.14 6.18 -5.21
CA SER A 12 9.59 6.20 -4.96
C SER A 12 9.93 5.82 -3.52
N LYS A 13 9.24 6.40 -2.53
CA LYS A 13 9.41 6.04 -1.11
C LYS A 13 9.07 4.58 -0.80
N ALA A 14 8.17 3.98 -1.59
CA ALA A 14 7.81 2.56 -1.49
C ALA A 14 8.77 1.63 -2.26
N GLY A 15 9.81 2.15 -2.91
CA GLY A 15 10.75 1.37 -3.74
C GLY A 15 10.20 1.02 -5.13
N LEU A 16 9.08 1.62 -5.54
CA LEU A 16 8.39 1.39 -6.82
C LEU A 16 8.55 2.60 -7.76
N GLY A 17 9.72 3.24 -7.75
CA GLY A 17 9.96 4.45 -8.52
C GLY A 17 9.67 4.25 -10.02
N VAL A 18 8.85 5.14 -10.59
CA VAL A 18 8.58 5.15 -12.03
C VAL A 18 9.66 5.98 -12.71
N ALA A 19 10.40 5.38 -13.64
CA ALA A 19 11.46 6.06 -14.37
C ALA A 19 10.93 7.32 -15.07
N LEU A 20 11.67 8.43 -14.95
CA LEU A 20 11.32 9.68 -15.61
C LEU A 20 11.24 9.50 -17.13
N PRO A 21 10.40 10.29 -17.82
CA PRO A 21 10.35 10.27 -19.26
C PRO A 21 11.70 10.71 -19.83
N GLN A 22 12.07 10.11 -20.96
CA GLN A 22 13.27 10.47 -21.71
C GLN A 22 13.03 11.85 -22.36
N GLU A 23 14.07 12.62 -22.69
CA GLU A 23 13.93 14.01 -23.18
C GLU A 23 12.98 14.19 -24.38
N HIS A 24 12.72 13.13 -25.14
CA HIS A 24 11.85 13.12 -26.31
C HIS A 24 10.57 12.29 -26.12
N ALA A 25 10.36 11.71 -24.94
CA ALA A 25 9.19 10.88 -24.65
C ALA A 25 7.99 11.75 -24.22
N PRO A 26 6.75 11.38 -24.62
CA PRO A 26 5.56 12.11 -24.21
C PRO A 26 5.38 12.10 -22.68
N LEU A 27 5.23 13.27 -22.07
CA LEU A 27 4.98 13.39 -20.63
C LEU A 27 3.71 12.63 -20.19
N ALA A 28 2.66 12.67 -21.02
CA ALA A 28 1.39 11.99 -20.75
C ALA A 28 1.54 10.47 -20.57
N GLU A 29 2.47 9.83 -21.28
CA GLU A 29 2.74 8.39 -21.13
C GLU A 29 3.36 8.10 -19.76
N TRP A 30 4.27 8.96 -19.31
CA TRP A 30 4.84 8.84 -17.97
C TRP A 30 3.78 9.06 -16.89
N GLU A 31 2.93 10.07 -17.02
CA GLU A 31 1.84 10.32 -16.08
C GLU A 31 0.89 9.12 -15.99
N HIS A 32 0.55 8.51 -17.12
CA HIS A 32 -0.26 7.30 -17.16
C HIS A 32 0.40 6.14 -16.40
N ARG A 33 1.69 5.88 -16.63
CA ARG A 33 2.42 4.83 -15.90
C ARG A 33 2.48 5.09 -14.39
N VAL A 34 2.58 6.36 -13.97
CA VAL A 34 2.52 6.73 -12.55
C VAL A 34 1.14 6.40 -11.97
N GLU A 35 0.06 6.70 -12.68
CA GLU A 35 -1.30 6.37 -12.25
C GLU A 35 -1.51 4.85 -12.11
N GLU A 36 -1.14 4.09 -13.14
CA GLU A 36 -1.28 2.63 -13.12
C GLU A 36 -0.50 2.01 -11.94
N SER A 37 0.76 2.43 -11.77
CA SER A 37 1.61 1.97 -10.67
C SER A 37 1.03 2.34 -9.31
N TYR A 38 0.44 3.54 -9.18
CA TYR A 38 -0.17 4.01 -7.94
C TYR A 38 -1.45 3.22 -7.59
N VAL A 39 -2.28 2.88 -8.58
CA VAL A 39 -3.46 2.03 -8.38
C VAL A 39 -3.05 0.64 -7.89
N ALA A 40 -2.07 0.01 -8.53
CA ALA A 40 -1.57 -1.29 -8.10
C ALA A 40 -0.98 -1.24 -6.68
N TYR A 41 -0.19 -0.21 -6.37
CA TYR A 41 0.40 -0.01 -5.04
C TYR A 41 -0.67 0.15 -3.96
N THR A 42 -1.68 0.99 -4.19
CA THR A 42 -2.75 1.23 -3.20
C THR A 42 -3.61 0.00 -2.98
N ALA A 43 -3.92 -0.76 -4.03
CA ALA A 43 -4.60 -2.05 -3.91
C ALA A 43 -3.78 -3.05 -3.07
N ALA A 44 -2.49 -3.21 -3.37
CA ALA A 44 -1.60 -4.09 -2.61
C ALA A 44 -1.48 -3.67 -1.13
N ARG A 45 -1.37 -2.36 -0.87
CA ARG A 45 -1.32 -1.79 0.48
C ARG A 45 -2.62 -2.05 1.24
N ALA A 46 -3.78 -1.86 0.60
CA ALA A 46 -5.08 -2.13 1.21
C ALA A 46 -5.24 -3.61 1.57
N ALA A 47 -4.86 -4.51 0.66
CA ALA A 47 -4.89 -5.95 0.91
C ALA A 47 -3.97 -6.38 2.06
N ARG A 48 -2.78 -5.76 2.18
CA ARG A 48 -1.89 -5.99 3.33
C ARG A 48 -2.51 -5.52 4.63
N SER A 49 -3.03 -4.29 4.66
CA SER A 49 -3.70 -3.70 5.83
C SER A 49 -4.85 -4.58 6.34
N LEU A 50 -5.65 -5.16 5.42
CA LEU A 50 -6.73 -6.07 5.77
C LEU A 50 -6.21 -7.33 6.49
N ARG A 51 -5.17 -7.97 5.96
CA ARG A 51 -4.55 -9.16 6.58
C ARG A 51 -3.96 -8.85 7.96
N GLU A 52 -3.31 -7.70 8.09
CA GLU A 52 -2.76 -7.24 9.37
C GLU A 52 -3.89 -7.02 10.40
N ALA A 53 -5.01 -6.42 9.99
CA ALA A 53 -6.18 -6.23 10.85
C ALA A 53 -6.83 -7.56 11.27
N GLU A 54 -6.93 -8.53 10.36
CA GLU A 54 -7.44 -9.88 10.68
C GLU A 54 -6.52 -10.62 11.66
N THR A 55 -5.21 -10.56 11.43
CA THR A 55 -4.21 -11.15 12.32
C THR A 55 -4.30 -10.54 13.72
N ALA A 56 -4.47 -9.22 13.81
CA ALA A 56 -4.65 -8.53 15.09
C ALA A 56 -5.92 -8.96 15.83
N ARG A 57 -7.05 -9.12 15.12
CA ARG A 57 -8.31 -9.62 15.70
C ARG A 57 -8.16 -11.05 16.23
N GLN A 58 -7.51 -11.92 15.48
CA GLN A 58 -7.26 -13.30 15.88
C GLN A 58 -6.36 -13.37 17.12
N ALA A 59 -5.27 -12.59 17.14
CA ALA A 59 -4.38 -12.50 18.29
C ALA A 59 -5.10 -12.00 19.55
N GLU A 60 -5.95 -10.99 19.43
CA GLU A 60 -6.76 -10.47 20.54
C GLU A 60 -7.76 -11.52 21.04
N MET A 61 -8.43 -12.26 20.15
CA MET A 61 -9.32 -13.35 20.53
C MET A 61 -8.59 -14.43 21.33
N LEU A 62 -7.42 -14.86 20.86
CA LEU A 62 -6.59 -15.86 21.55
C LEU A 62 -6.14 -15.35 22.93
N ARG A 63 -5.75 -14.07 23.04
CA ARG A 63 -5.39 -13.46 24.32
C ARG A 63 -6.56 -13.48 25.31
N ARG A 64 -7.77 -13.16 24.85
CA ARG A 64 -8.98 -13.20 25.68
C ARG A 64 -9.32 -14.60 26.16
N MET A 65 -9.24 -15.60 25.28
CA MET A 65 -9.48 -17.00 25.64
C MET A 65 -8.45 -17.51 26.65
N ALA A 66 -7.17 -17.20 26.45
CA ALA A 66 -6.10 -17.58 27.38
C ALA A 66 -6.31 -16.98 28.77
N TRP A 67 -6.70 -15.71 28.85
CA TRP A 67 -7.02 -15.06 30.13
C TRP A 67 -8.29 -15.60 30.77
N SER A 68 -9.34 -15.87 30.00
CA SER A 68 -10.58 -16.48 30.51
C SER A 68 -10.35 -17.89 31.07
N ASN A 69 -9.42 -18.65 30.51
CA ASN A 69 -9.13 -20.01 30.96
C ASN A 69 -8.16 -20.05 32.16
N ALA A 70 -7.37 -19.00 32.38
CA ALA A 70 -6.43 -18.90 33.51
C ALA A 70 -7.10 -18.45 34.82
N THR A 71 -8.35 -17.99 34.77
CA THR A 71 -9.12 -17.51 35.94
C THR A 71 -10.12 -18.53 36.51
N LEU A 72 -10.10 -19.78 36.01
CA LEU A 72 -10.82 -20.94 36.53
C LEU A 72 -9.85 -21.90 37.21
#